data_AF-A0AAV4HJ93-F1
#
_entry.id   AF-A0AAV4HJ93-F1
#
_cell.length_a   1.000
_cell.length_b   1.000
_cell.length_c   1.000
_cell.angle_alpha   90.00
_cell.angle_beta   90.00
_cell.angle_gamma   90.00
#
_symmetry.space_group_name_H-M   'P 1'
#
loop_
_entity.id
_entity.type
_entity.pdbx_description
1 polymer ?
#
loop_
_entity_poly.entity_id
_entity_poly.type
_entity_poly.pdbx_seq_one_letter_code
_entity_poly.pdbx_strand_id
1 'polypeptide(L)'
;METSILSCREEIQVMRSAKKIMGTVFWDSRGVLLSETLQPGELFNAARYCQTLDNLREAIRRKRSGQLTNGVIFQHDNATPHTARVT
;
A
#
# COMPACT_ATOMS: atom_id res chain seq x y z
N MET A 1 29.29 -35.13 -16.79
CA MET A 1 29.62 -33.76 -16.35
C MET A 1 28.32 -32.98 -16.38
N GLU A 2 27.57 -33.03 -15.29
CA GLU A 2 26.28 -32.36 -15.17
C GLU A 2 26.50 -31.01 -14.52
N THR A 3 26.16 -29.95 -15.24
CA THR A 3 26.25 -28.56 -14.78
C THR A 3 25.00 -28.25 -13.98
N SER A 4 25.08 -28.32 -12.65
CA SER A 4 24.02 -27.84 -11.77
C SER A 4 24.02 -26.31 -11.77
N ILE A 5 23.07 -25.71 -12.49
CA ILE A 5 22.79 -24.28 -12.42
C ILE A 5 22.17 -24.01 -11.05
N LEU A 6 22.98 -23.50 -10.13
CA LEU A 6 22.50 -22.98 -8.85
C LEU A 6 21.65 -21.73 -9.18
N SER A 7 20.33 -21.90 -9.17
CA SER A 7 19.38 -20.80 -9.24
C SER A 7 19.57 -19.94 -7.99
N CYS A 8 20.40 -18.90 -8.09
CA CYS A 8 20.49 -17.81 -7.12
C CYS A 8 19.13 -17.10 -7.09
N ARG A 9 18.22 -17.58 -6.24
CA ARG A 9 17.06 -16.80 -5.84
C ARG A 9 17.61 -15.68 -4.99
N GLU A 10 17.70 -14.47 -5.54
CA GLU A 10 18.01 -13.27 -4.79
C GLU A 10 16.86 -13.01 -3.80
N GLU A 11 16.90 -13.70 -2.66
CA GLU A 11 16.17 -13.30 -1.47
C GLU A 11 16.81 -11.97 -1.06
N ILE A 12 16.21 -10.85 -1.47
CA ILE A 12 16.64 -9.50 -1.10
C ILE A 12 16.68 -9.44 0.43
N GLN A 13 17.88 -9.57 1.00
CA GLN A 13 18.08 -9.52 2.44
C GLN A 13 17.90 -8.07 2.90
N VAL A 14 16.68 -7.73 3.32
CA VAL A 14 16.35 -6.44 3.92
C VAL A 14 17.10 -6.33 5.24
N MET A 15 18.20 -5.56 5.26
CA MET A 15 18.88 -5.18 6.49
C MET A 15 17.91 -4.42 7.39
N ARG A 16 17.52 -5.01 8.53
CA ARG A 16 16.66 -4.37 9.55
C ARG A 16 17.43 -3.26 10.26
N SER A 17 17.45 -2.07 9.65
CA SER A 17 17.79 -0.83 10.37
C SER A 17 16.74 -0.55 11.45
N ALA A 18 17.16 0.07 12.56
CA ALA A 18 16.37 0.33 13.77
C ALA A 18 14.94 0.81 13.47
N LYS A 19 13.95 0.01 13.93
CA LYS A 19 12.51 0.34 14.10
C LYS A 19 11.91 1.33 13.09
N LYS A 20 12.08 1.10 11.79
CA LYS A 20 11.32 1.83 10.76
C LYS A 20 9.88 1.31 10.71
N ILE A 21 8.91 2.20 10.88
CA ILE A 21 7.48 1.92 10.70
C ILE A 21 7.04 2.59 9.39
N MET A 22 6.27 1.88 8.59
CA MET A 22 5.64 2.43 7.40
C MET A 22 4.22 2.87 7.72
N GLY A 23 3.88 4.11 7.39
CA GLY A 23 2.54 4.65 7.53
C GLY A 23 2.01 5.16 6.21
N THR A 24 0.70 5.08 6.03
CA THR A 24 -0.03 5.57 4.85
C THR A 24 -1.11 6.53 5.30
N VAL A 25 -1.16 7.70 4.65
CA VAL A 25 -2.12 8.75 4.94
C VAL A 25 -2.81 9.18 3.65
N PHE A 26 -4.14 9.19 3.67
CA PHE A 26 -4.99 9.70 2.61
C PHE A 26 -5.71 10.94 3.07
N TRP A 27 -5.75 11.96 2.23
CA TRP A 27 -6.31 13.26 2.56
C TRP A 27 -6.85 13.97 1.32
N ASP A 28 -7.75 14.93 1.55
CA ASP A 28 -8.26 15.84 0.54
C ASP A 28 -8.09 17.30 1.01
N SER A 29 -8.56 18.27 0.23
CA SER A 29 -8.54 19.69 0.62
C SER A 29 -9.30 20.00 1.92
N ARG A 30 -10.12 19.07 2.42
CA ARG A 30 -10.87 19.17 3.67
C ARG A 30 -10.21 18.38 4.81
N GLY A 31 -9.01 17.83 4.61
CA GLY A 31 -8.21 17.15 5.62
C GLY A 31 -8.12 15.62 5.46
N VAL A 32 -7.71 14.95 6.55
CA VAL A 32 -7.34 13.53 6.54
C VAL A 32 -8.56 12.59 6.52
N LEU A 33 -8.55 11.68 5.55
CA LEU A 33 -9.56 10.64 5.36
C LEU A 33 -9.21 9.37 6.12
N LEU A 34 -7.99 8.86 5.95
CA LEU A 34 -7.53 7.61 6.55
C LEU A 34 -6.04 7.75 6.91
N SER A 35 -5.66 7.22 8.06
CA SER A 35 -4.26 7.13 8.50
C SER A 35 -4.05 5.73 9.08
N GLU A 36 -3.22 4.93 8.44
CA GLU A 36 -2.91 3.57 8.85
C GLU A 36 -1.39 3.42 9.03
N THR A 37 -0.98 2.65 10.03
CA THR A 37 0.42 2.34 10.30
C THR A 37 0.58 0.83 10.28
N LEU A 38 1.55 0.36 9.49
CA LEU A 38 1.94 -1.04 9.50
C LEU A 38 2.68 -1.39 10.79
N GLN A 39 2.55 -2.63 11.23
CA GLN A 39 3.37 -3.08 12.35
C GLN A 39 4.85 -3.17 11.93
N PRO A 40 5.80 -2.98 12.86
CA PRO A 40 7.21 -3.13 12.56
C PRO A 40 7.54 -4.49 11.93
N GLY A 41 8.07 -4.48 10.70
CA GLY A 41 8.40 -5.70 9.96
C GLY A 41 7.29 -6.24 9.06
N GLU A 42 6.12 -5.60 9.04
CA GLU A 42 5.06 -5.89 8.07
C GLU A 42 5.39 -5.22 6.73
N LEU A 43 5.22 -5.95 5.63
CA LEU A 43 5.51 -5.48 4.28
C LEU A 43 4.28 -4.83 3.66
N PHE A 44 4.46 -3.64 3.09
CA PHE A 44 3.42 -3.00 2.28
C PHE A 44 3.40 -3.65 0.89
N ASN A 45 2.68 -4.78 0.79
CA ASN A 45 2.48 -5.50 -0.45
C ASN A 45 1.13 -5.13 -1.10
N ALA A 46 0.91 -5.62 -2.32
CA ALA A 46 -0.30 -5.29 -3.08
C ALA A 46 -1.60 -5.72 -2.36
N ALA A 47 -1.61 -6.88 -1.70
CA ALA A 47 -2.79 -7.35 -0.96
C ALA A 47 -3.13 -6.42 0.22
N ARG A 48 -2.10 -5.98 0.96
CA ARG A 48 -2.25 -4.99 2.04
C ARG A 48 -2.76 -3.66 1.49
N TYR A 49 -2.28 -3.25 0.32
CA TYR A 49 -2.74 -2.05 -0.36
C TYR A 49 -4.22 -2.13 -0.76
N CYS A 50 -4.67 -3.24 -1.36
CA CYS A 50 -6.08 -3.45 -1.70
C CYS A 50 -7.00 -3.30 -0.47
N GLN A 51 -6.62 -3.92 0.66
CA GLN A 51 -7.40 -3.80 1.89
C GLN A 51 -7.43 -2.35 2.44
N THR A 52 -6.33 -1.61 2.29
CA THR A 52 -6.28 -0.19 2.65
C THR A 52 -7.14 0.67 1.72
N LEU A 53 -7.26 0.33 0.43
CA LEU A 53 -8.18 1.00 -0.50
C LEU A 53 -9.65 0.73 -0.17
N ASP A 54 -9.99 -0.48 0.29
CA ASP A 54 -11.35 -0.78 0.78
C ASP A 54 -11.68 0.06 2.02
N ASN A 55 -10.74 0.18 2.96
CA ASN A 55 -10.88 1.04 4.13
C ASN A 55 -10.98 2.51 3.75
N LEU A 56 -10.25 2.95 2.72
CA LEU A 56 -10.32 4.31 2.19
C LEU A 56 -11.69 4.60 1.57
N ARG A 57 -12.23 3.66 0.78
CA ARG A 57 -13.58 3.79 0.20
C ARG A 57 -14.63 3.97 1.30
N GLU A 58 -14.52 3.21 2.38
CA GLU A 58 -15.38 3.34 3.55
C GLU A 58 -15.20 4.68 4.28
N ALA A 59 -13.95 5.13 4.42
CA ALA A 59 -13.66 6.44 5.02
C ALA A 59 -14.25 7.59 4.20
N ILE A 60 -14.15 7.54 2.86
CA ILE A 60 -14.77 8.53 1.96
C ILE A 60 -16.29 8.47 2.11
N ARG A 61 -16.90 7.29 2.08
CA ARG A 61 -18.35 7.12 2.26
C ARG A 61 -18.85 7.77 3.55
N ARG A 62 -18.12 7.61 4.65
CA ARG A 62 -18.48 8.14 5.97
C ARG A 62 -18.19 9.62 6.14
N LYS A 63 -16.99 10.07 5.77
CA LYS A 63 -16.52 11.45 6.04
C LYS A 63 -16.96 12.43 4.96
N ARG A 64 -17.09 11.97 3.71
CA ARG A 64 -17.34 12.77 2.50
C ARG A 64 -18.55 12.22 1.74
N SER A 65 -19.69 12.13 2.40
CA SER A 65 -20.94 11.67 1.78
C SER A 65 -21.21 12.40 0.46
N GLY A 66 -21.58 11.66 -0.58
CA GLY A 66 -21.85 12.19 -1.93
C GLY A 66 -20.63 12.38 -2.85
N GLN A 67 -19.38 12.21 -2.38
CA GLN A 67 -18.22 12.27 -3.29
C GLN A 67 -18.04 11.00 -4.13
N LEU A 68 -18.36 9.82 -3.59
CA LEU A 68 -18.23 8.57 -4.35
C LEU A 68 -19.15 8.53 -5.58
N THR A 69 -20.31 9.20 -5.51
CA THR A 69 -21.25 9.28 -6.64
C THR A 69 -20.80 10.24 -7.72
N ASN A 70 -19.99 11.25 -7.38
CA ASN A 70 -19.49 12.26 -8.32
C ASN A 70 -18.17 11.86 -8.98
N GLY A 71 -17.64 10.69 -8.64
CA GLY A 71 -16.31 10.25 -9.03
C GLY A 71 -15.22 10.85 -8.13
N VAL A 72 -14.19 10.05 -7.84
CA VAL A 72 -13.03 10.47 -7.06
C VAL A 72 -11.80 10.37 -7.96
N ILE A 73 -11.08 11.46 -8.11
CA ILE A 73 -9.74 11.44 -8.72
C ILE A 73 -8.78 11.04 -7.61
N PHE A 74 -8.14 9.89 -7.78
CA PHE A 74 -7.21 9.35 -6.81
C PHE A 74 -5.78 9.56 -7.30
N GLN A 75 -4.99 10.30 -6.51
CA GLN A 75 -3.59 10.56 -6.80
C GLN A 75 -2.71 9.74 -5.86
N HIS A 76 -1.83 8.92 -6.42
CA HIS A 76 -0.82 8.15 -5.70
C HIS A 76 0.44 8.00 -6.56
N ASP A 77 1.54 7.58 -5.96
CA ASP A 77 2.78 7.29 -6.68
C ASP A 77 2.75 5.89 -7.33
N ASN A 78 3.69 5.68 -8.25
CA ASN A 78 3.87 4.45 -9.03
C ASN A 78 4.66 3.37 -8.26
N ALA A 79 4.46 3.26 -6.94
CA ALA A 79 5.11 2.21 -6.16
C ALA A 79 4.61 0.83 -6.64
N THR A 80 5.47 -0.20 -6.62
CA THR A 80 5.13 -1.55 -7.12
C THR A 80 3.81 -2.12 -6.58
N PRO A 81 3.48 -1.97 -5.27
CA PRO A 81 2.18 -2.42 -4.75
C PRO A 81 0.99 -1.68 -5.34
N HIS A 82 1.16 -0.42 -5.76
CA HIS A 82 0.08 0.44 -6.24
C HIS A 82 -0.27 0.21 -7.71
N THR A 83 0.63 -0.41 -8.48
CA THR A 83 0.42 -0.73 -9.90
C THR A 83 0.40 -2.23 -10.17
N ALA A 84 0.32 -3.04 -9.12
CA ALA A 84 0.13 -4.47 -9.26
C ALA A 84 -1.26 -4.75 -9.86
N ARG A 85 -1.38 -5.78 -10.70
CA ARG A 85 -2.64 -6.15 -11.37
C ARG A 85 -3.80 -6.46 -10.40
N VAL A 86 -3.49 -6.82 -9.16
CA VAL A 86 -4.49 -7.15 -8.13
C VAL A 86 -5.13 -5.90 -7.51
N THR A 87 -4.50 -4.75 -7.69
CA THR A 87 -4.95 -3.44 -7.24
C THR A 87 -5.78 -2.77 -8.33
#